data_AF-A0A3D9AFQ3-F1
#
_entry.id   AF-A0A3D9AFQ3-F1
#
_cell.length_a   1.000
_cell.length_b   1.000
_cell.length_c   1.000
_cell.angle_alpha   90.00
_cell.angle_beta   90.00
_cell.angle_gamma   90.00
#
_symmetry.space_group_name_H-M   'P 1'
#
loop_
_entity.id
_entity.type
_entity.pdbx_description
1 polymer ?
#
loop_
_entity_poly.entity_id
_entity_poly.type
_entity_poly.pdbx_seq_one_letter_code
_entity_poly.pdbx_strand_id
1 'polypeptide(L)'
;MTEFTNKSFEYTYLVADCEYKMKVLIVSAPEDIEISNIDTEEANGFIFKVAVSTEPQISPEYFETAKQYVFVFGREGEHRFGYLENGNLVEPVQNRFIQVLMLNIQQILMIAGNEGHFFV
;
A
#
# COMPACT_ATOMS: atom_id res chain seq x y z
N MET A 1 -20.89 -9.96 6.01
CA MET A 1 -19.53 -9.98 6.58
C MET A 1 -18.63 -9.49 5.48
N THR A 2 -18.16 -8.26 5.59
CA THR A 2 -17.19 -7.68 4.67
C THR A 2 -15.92 -8.51 4.80
N GLU A 3 -15.46 -9.08 3.70
CA GLU A 3 -14.34 -10.01 3.71
C GLU A 3 -13.05 -9.25 4.07
N PHE A 4 -12.50 -9.55 5.25
CA PHE A 4 -11.30 -8.90 5.76
C PHE A 4 -10.06 -9.41 5.02
N THR A 5 -9.35 -8.53 4.33
CA THR A 5 -8.08 -8.84 3.68
C THR A 5 -6.92 -8.70 4.65
N ASN A 6 -6.03 -9.70 4.67
CA ASN A 6 -4.77 -9.72 5.39
C ASN A 6 -3.70 -10.45 4.58
N LYS A 7 -3.06 -9.72 3.67
CA LYS A 7 -2.03 -10.25 2.77
C LYS A 7 -0.70 -9.62 3.08
N SER A 8 0.38 -10.35 2.87
CA SER A 8 1.73 -9.80 2.96
C SER A 8 2.61 -10.34 1.85
N PHE A 9 3.63 -9.58 1.48
CA PHE A 9 4.59 -10.05 0.50
C PHE A 9 5.99 -9.53 0.78
N GLU A 10 6.98 -10.28 0.30
CA GLU A 10 8.39 -9.94 0.37
C GLU A 10 8.98 -9.89 -1.04
N TYR A 11 9.86 -8.91 -1.29
CA TYR A 11 10.58 -8.78 -2.55
C TYR A 11 11.92 -8.07 -2.35
N THR A 12 12.82 -8.22 -3.31
CA THR A 12 14.11 -7.51 -3.30
C THR A 12 14.08 -6.33 -4.26
N TYR A 13 14.49 -5.15 -3.79
CA TYR A 13 14.61 -3.94 -4.60
C TYR A 13 16.06 -3.47 -4.66
N LEU A 14 16.55 -3.14 -5.85
CA LEU A 14 17.93 -2.72 -6.09
C LEU A 14 17.99 -1.23 -6.45
N VAL A 15 18.76 -0.44 -5.70
CA VAL A 15 19.04 0.98 -5.99
C VAL A 15 20.51 1.25 -5.80
N ALA A 16 21.17 1.76 -6.85
CA ALA A 16 22.58 2.19 -6.80
C ALA A 16 23.49 1.14 -6.11
N ASP A 17 23.39 -0.11 -6.55
CA ASP A 17 24.12 -1.28 -6.03
C ASP A 17 23.84 -1.65 -4.56
N CYS A 18 22.85 -1.02 -3.93
CA CYS A 18 22.33 -1.39 -2.63
C CYS A 18 21.08 -2.28 -2.79
N GLU A 19 21.11 -3.42 -2.10
CA GLU A 19 19.99 -4.35 -2.01
C GLU A 19 19.12 -4.01 -0.81
N TYR A 20 17.82 -3.82 -1.06
CA TYR A 20 16.79 -3.62 -0.03
C TYR A 20 15.85 -4.82 -0.04
N LYS A 21 15.79 -5.51 1.09
CA LYS A 21 14.75 -6.51 1.36
C LYS A 21 13.51 -5.80 1.82
N MET A 22 12.43 -6.00 1.08
CA MET A 22 11.15 -5.36 1.30
C MET A 22 10.21 -6.36 1.93
N LYS A 23 9.49 -5.93 2.96
CA LYS A 23 8.35 -6.67 3.51
C LYS A 23 7.18 -5.73 3.62
N VAL A 24 6.07 -6.14 3.03
CA VAL A 24 4.86 -5.33 2.90
C VAL A 24 3.69 -6.11 3.49
N LEU A 25 2.87 -5.43 4.29
CA LEU A 25 1.64 -5.93 4.85
C LEU A 25 0.48 -5.08 4.33
N ILE A 26 -0.56 -5.73 3.82
CA ILE A 26 -1.78 -5.13 3.28
C ILE A 26 -2.96 -5.66 4.07
N VAL A 27 -3.70 -4.75 4.72
CA VAL A 27 -4.85 -5.10 5.55
C VAL A 27 -6.05 -4.24 5.17
N SER A 28 -7.25 -4.80 5.13
CA SER A 28 -8.47 -4.00 4.94
C SER A 28 -8.54 -2.88 5.99
N ALA A 29 -8.90 -1.68 5.55
CA ALA A 29 -9.21 -0.61 6.46
C ALA A 29 -10.54 -0.89 7.21
N PRO A 30 -10.72 -0.29 8.40
CA PRO A 30 -12.03 -0.30 9.07
C PRO A 30 -13.13 0.28 8.18
N GLU A 31 -14.36 -0.22 8.32
CA GLU A 31 -15.52 0.27 7.54
C GLU A 31 -15.86 1.74 7.82
N ASP A 32 -15.47 2.26 8.98
CA ASP A 32 -15.66 3.63 9.44
C ASP A 32 -14.45 4.55 9.14
N ILE A 33 -13.52 4.12 8.27
CA ILE A 33 -12.41 4.98 7.88
C ILE A 33 -12.93 6.20 7.09
N GLU A 34 -12.59 7.39 7.59
CA GLU A 34 -12.86 8.65 6.91
C GLU A 34 -11.56 9.22 6.32
N ILE A 35 -11.60 9.57 5.04
CA ILE A 35 -10.51 10.22 4.31
C ILE A 35 -11.12 11.44 3.62
N SER A 36 -10.81 12.64 4.11
CA SER A 36 -11.57 13.87 3.79
C SER A 36 -11.58 14.25 2.31
N ASN A 37 -10.59 13.79 1.53
CA ASN A 37 -10.45 14.08 0.11
C ASN A 37 -10.70 12.84 -0.80
N ILE A 38 -11.39 11.82 -0.27
CA ILE A 38 -11.84 10.62 -0.98
C ILE A 38 -13.32 10.41 -0.67
N ASP A 39 -14.09 9.99 -1.66
CA ASP A 39 -15.43 9.45 -1.40
C ASP A 39 -15.29 8.03 -0.81
N THR A 40 -15.30 7.94 0.52
CA THR A 40 -15.10 6.68 1.24
C THR A 40 -16.33 5.77 1.19
N GLU A 41 -17.52 6.31 0.94
CA GLU A 41 -18.72 5.49 0.73
C GLU A 41 -18.60 4.70 -0.56
N GLU A 42 -18.13 5.33 -1.64
CA GLU A 42 -17.91 4.65 -2.92
C GLU A 42 -16.72 3.68 -2.90
N ALA A 43 -15.69 3.97 -2.10
CA ALA A 43 -14.51 3.13 -1.94
C ALA A 43 -14.65 2.07 -0.82
N ASN A 44 -15.81 1.95 -0.18
CA ASN A 44 -15.99 1.05 0.95
C ASN A 44 -15.71 -0.41 0.54
N GLY A 45 -14.95 -1.14 1.37
CA GLY A 45 -14.45 -2.48 1.08
C GLY A 45 -13.23 -2.52 0.14
N PHE A 46 -12.80 -1.37 -0.40
CA PHE A 46 -11.71 -1.24 -1.35
C PHE A 46 -10.57 -0.31 -0.87
N ILE A 47 -10.55 -0.03 0.44
CA ILE A 47 -9.50 0.74 1.12
C ILE A 47 -8.63 -0.23 1.93
N PHE A 48 -7.32 -0.16 1.73
CA PHE A 48 -6.35 -1.04 2.37
C PHE A 48 -5.27 -0.22 3.06
N LYS A 49 -4.99 -0.53 4.33
CA LYS A 49 -3.80 -0.05 5.03
C LYS A 49 -2.59 -0.82 4.53
N VAL A 50 -1.51 -0.09 4.26
CA VAL A 50 -0.25 -0.65 3.78
C VAL A 50 0.86 -0.28 4.76
N ALA A 51 1.55 -1.29 5.27
CA ALA A 51 2.76 -1.10 6.08
C ALA A 51 3.95 -1.71 5.32
N VAL A 52 5.06 -0.96 5.29
CA VAL A 52 6.27 -1.36 4.56
C VAL A 52 7.46 -1.27 5.50
N SER A 53 8.24 -2.34 5.57
CA SER A 53 9.52 -2.38 6.25
C SER A 53 10.62 -2.74 5.26
N THR A 54 11.81 -2.18 5.46
CA THR A 54 12.96 -2.40 4.59
C THR A 54 14.20 -2.78 5.40
N GLU A 55 15.04 -3.64 4.83
CA GLU A 55 16.36 -3.96 5.37
C GLU A 55 17.42 -3.92 4.25
N PRO A 56 18.39 -3.00 4.29
CA PRO A 56 18.57 -1.95 5.29
C PRO A 56 17.46 -0.89 5.23
N GLN A 57 17.45 0.04 6.20
CA GLN A 57 16.48 1.14 6.19
C GLN A 57 16.67 2.01 4.94
N ILE A 58 15.60 2.18 4.16
CA ILE A 58 15.61 3.06 2.99
C ILE A 58 15.59 4.53 3.43
N SER A 59 16.26 5.40 2.68
CA SER A 59 16.25 6.84 2.97
C SER A 59 14.83 7.40 2.89
N PRO A 60 14.42 8.25 3.85
CA PRO A 60 13.16 9.01 3.79
C PRO A 60 12.97 9.82 2.51
N GLU A 61 14.06 10.20 1.83
CA GLU A 61 14.02 10.87 0.52
C GLU A 61 13.38 10.00 -0.58
N TYR A 62 13.47 8.67 -0.45
CA TYR A 62 12.82 7.73 -1.36
C TYR A 62 11.46 7.27 -0.81
N PHE A 63 11.39 6.95 0.49
CA PHE A 63 10.18 6.43 1.13
C PHE A 63 10.22 6.55 2.65
N GLU A 64 9.18 7.12 3.25
CA GLU A 64 9.05 7.29 4.70
C GLU A 64 8.27 6.13 5.33
N THR A 65 8.95 5.02 5.70
CA THR A 65 8.31 3.81 6.25
C THR A 65 7.45 4.02 7.51
N ALA A 66 7.64 5.13 8.24
CA ALA A 66 6.87 5.47 9.43
C ALA A 66 5.48 6.07 9.14
N LYS A 67 5.20 6.51 7.89
CA LYS A 67 3.91 7.09 7.52
C LYS A 67 2.83 5.99 7.43
N GLN A 68 1.58 6.37 7.68
CA GLN A 68 0.43 5.46 7.56
C GLN A 68 -0.05 5.44 6.11
N TYR A 69 0.43 4.46 5.33
CA TYR A 69 0.03 4.35 3.92
C TYR A 69 -1.31 3.66 3.74
N VAL A 70 -2.03 4.09 2.71
CA VAL A 70 -3.31 3.59 2.27
C VAL A 70 -3.27 3.40 0.76
N PHE A 71 -3.82 2.27 0.31
CA PHE A 71 -4.11 1.98 -1.09
C PHE A 71 -5.62 1.93 -1.27
N VAL A 72 -6.16 2.70 -2.21
CA VAL A 72 -7.59 2.80 -2.48
C VAL A 72 -7.84 2.37 -3.92
N PHE A 73 -8.78 1.45 -4.15
CA PHE A 73 -9.35 1.24 -5.49
C PHE A 73 -10.62 2.09 -5.64
N GLY A 74 -10.65 2.90 -6.70
CA GLY A 74 -11.82 3.64 -7.14
C GLY A 74 -12.59 2.88 -8.23
N ARG A 75 -13.60 3.54 -8.79
CA ARG A 75 -14.34 3.02 -9.95
C ARG A 75 -13.45 3.01 -11.20
N GLU A 76 -13.85 2.21 -12.19
CA GLU A 76 -13.22 2.15 -13.52
C GLU A 76 -11.73 1.73 -13.53
N GLY A 77 -11.24 1.12 -12.44
CA GLY A 77 -9.85 0.65 -12.33
C GLY A 77 -8.87 1.72 -11.88
N GLU A 78 -9.36 2.91 -11.50
CA GLU A 78 -8.55 3.92 -10.84
C GLU A 78 -8.06 3.40 -9.48
N HIS A 79 -6.83 3.73 -9.12
CA HIS A 79 -6.28 3.43 -7.82
C HIS A 79 -5.39 4.57 -7.34
N ARG A 80 -5.38 4.77 -6.03
CA ARG A 80 -4.59 5.80 -5.38
C ARG A 80 -3.77 5.19 -4.26
N PHE A 81 -2.49 5.58 -4.19
CA PHE A 81 -1.59 5.18 -3.13
C PHE A 81 -1.05 6.43 -2.46
N GLY A 82 -1.22 6.54 -1.16
CA GLY A 82 -0.87 7.72 -0.40
C GLY A 82 -0.65 7.41 1.07
N TYR A 83 -0.28 8.43 1.84
CA TYR A 83 -0.28 8.36 3.29
C TYR A 83 -1.32 9.32 3.86
N LEU A 84 -1.81 9.00 5.07
CA LEU A 84 -2.74 9.87 5.77
C LEU A 84 -2.00 11.00 6.47
N GLU A 85 -2.40 12.23 6.18
CA GLU A 85 -1.94 13.44 6.85
C GLU A 85 -3.11 14.38 7.11
N ASN A 86 -3.36 14.68 8.39
CA ASN A 86 -4.50 15.50 8.82
C ASN A 86 -5.85 15.05 8.22
N GLY A 87 -6.08 13.75 8.13
CA GLY A 87 -7.31 13.16 7.56
C GLY A 87 -7.38 13.13 6.04
N ASN A 88 -6.38 13.66 5.32
CA ASN A 88 -6.32 13.63 3.86
C ASN A 88 -5.38 12.53 3.38
N LEU A 89 -5.70 11.92 2.24
CA LEU A 89 -4.78 11.09 1.49
C LEU A 89 -3.83 11.99 0.68
N VAL A 90 -2.56 11.98 1.05
CA VAL A 90 -1.47 12.69 0.37
C VAL A 90 -0.66 11.69 -0.44
N GLU A 91 -0.52 11.93 -1.73
CA GLU A 91 0.27 11.07 -2.61
C GLU A 91 1.76 11.37 -2.42
N PRO A 92 2.62 10.32 -2.30
CA PRO A 92 4.05 10.52 -2.21
C PRO A 92 4.61 11.03 -3.53
N VAL A 93 5.79 11.64 -3.47
CA VAL A 93 6.55 11.99 -4.68
C VAL A 93 6.82 10.71 -5.47
N GLN A 94 6.36 10.69 -6.71
CA GLN A 94 6.48 9.51 -7.56
C GLN A 94 7.93 9.24 -7.92
N ASN A 95 8.38 8.03 -7.62
CA ASN A 95 9.69 7.52 -7.99
C ASN A 95 9.58 6.03 -8.37
N ARG A 96 10.68 5.45 -8.87
CA ARG A 96 10.68 4.05 -9.32
C ARG A 96 10.34 3.08 -8.19
N PHE A 97 10.69 3.38 -6.94
CA PHE A 97 10.38 2.55 -5.79
C PHE A 97 8.87 2.50 -5.56
N ILE A 98 8.21 3.67 -5.51
CA ILE A 98 6.75 3.78 -5.34
C ILE A 98 6.01 3.04 -6.46
N GLN A 99 6.44 3.19 -7.72
CA GLN A 99 5.83 2.53 -8.86
C GLN A 99 5.87 1.00 -8.75
N VAL A 100 7.02 0.44 -8.37
CA VAL A 100 7.18 -1.02 -8.18
C VAL A 100 6.35 -1.50 -6.99
N LEU A 101 6.34 -0.74 -5.88
CA LEU A 101 5.53 -1.05 -4.71
C LEU A 101 4.04 -1.10 -5.06
N MET A 102 3.52 -0.10 -5.77
CA MET A 102 2.11 -0.04 -6.19
C MET A 102 1.74 -1.22 -7.10
N LEU A 103 2.60 -1.57 -8.06
CA LEU A 103 2.40 -2.69 -8.95
C LEU A 103 2.33 -4.02 -8.19
N ASN A 104 3.25 -4.23 -7.24
CA ASN A 104 3.24 -5.44 -6.41
C ASN A 104 1.99 -5.50 -5.52
N ILE A 105 1.59 -4.38 -4.89
CA ILE A 105 0.35 -4.32 -4.09
C ILE A 105 -0.86 -4.71 -4.93
N GLN A 106 -0.98 -4.15 -6.14
CA GLN A 106 -2.08 -4.46 -7.05
C GLN A 106 -2.08 -5.94 -7.44
N GLN A 107 -0.92 -6.51 -7.77
CA GLN A 107 -0.80 -7.94 -8.08
C GLN A 107 -1.24 -8.82 -6.91
N ILE A 108 -0.78 -8.53 -5.70
CA ILE A 108 -1.13 -9.30 -4.49
C ILE A 108 -2.63 -9.22 -4.18
N LEU A 109 -3.24 -8.05 -4.36
CA LEU A 109 -4.68 -7.87 -4.17
C LEU A 109 -5.53 -8.60 -5.22
N MET A 110 -5.00 -8.87 -6.42
CA MET A 110 -5.68 -9.67 -7.45
C MET A 110 -5.59 -11.18 -7.21
N ILE A 111 -4.70 -11.66 -6.33
CA ILE A 111 -4.61 -13.09 -6.02
C ILE A 111 -5.83 -13.50 -5.19
N ALA A 112 -6.53 -14.53 -5.64
CA ALA A 112 -7.72 -15.05 -4.98
C ALA A 112 -7.50 -15.41 -3.50
N GLY A 113 -8.56 -15.25 -2.70
CA GLY A 113 -8.53 -15.42 -1.25
C GLY A 113 -8.16 -14.11 -0.53
N ASN A 114 -8.50 -14.01 0.75
CA ASN A 114 -8.35 -12.76 1.52
C ASN A 114 -7.08 -12.74 2.37
N GLU A 115 -6.42 -13.88 2.53
CA GLU A 115 -5.22 -14.01 3.37
C GLU A 115 -4.07 -14.66 2.61
N GLY A 116 -2.83 -14.38 3.02
CA GLY A 116 -1.66 -15.08 2.48
C GLY A 116 -0.34 -14.34 2.65
N HIS A 117 0.75 -15.08 2.48
CA HIS A 117 2.09 -14.53 2.38
C HIS A 117 2.71 -14.93 1.05
N PHE A 118 3.28 -13.96 0.33
CA PHE A 118 3.76 -14.13 -1.04
C PHE A 118 5.22 -13.70 -1.18
N PHE A 119 5.92 -14.30 -2.13
CA PHE A 119 7.27 -13.90 -2.52
C PHE A 119 7.22 -13.44 -3.97
N VAL A 120 7.72 -12.23 -4.23
CA VAL A 120 7.68 -11.57 -5.54
C VAL A 120 9.09 -11.35 -6.06
#